data_AF-A0A5P1USD3-F1
#
_entry.id   AF-A0A5P1USD3-F1
#
_cell.length_a   1.000
_cell.length_b   1.000
_cell.length_c   1.000
_cell.angle_alpha   90.00
_cell.angle_beta   90.00
_cell.angle_gamma   90.00
#
_symmetry.space_group_name_H-M   'P 1'
#
loop_
_entity.id
_entity.type
_entity.pdbx_description
1 polymer ?
#
loop_
_entity_poly.entity_id
_entity_poly.type
_entity_poly.pdbx_seq_one_letter_code
_entity_poly.pdbx_strand_id
1 'polypeptide(L)'
;MIIGKIDLKNKILISIIFIGLIIMLVAKFMKTYDTEVDVILNDKINKGDLKIIINTHGYLLDGYEPDKYIGKTNIFFPIYKNGALQNYKKTKINKYSDYYIYARYKDKYAKMTYTNTLVLGQNTTNIKIFINQFKEFIYLSSSEIVPSIENITQSSFQDIETFKDDQHDMRMFKYLDQF
;
A
#
# COMPACT_ATOMS: atom_id res chain seq x y z
N MET A 1 -41.69 45.58 -1.52
CA MET A 1 -41.28 44.21 -1.90
C MET A 1 -40.74 44.26 -3.33
N ILE A 2 -39.45 44.56 -3.49
CA ILE A 2 -38.82 44.65 -4.82
C ILE A 2 -38.05 43.34 -5.03
N ILE A 3 -38.69 42.37 -5.66
CA ILE A 3 -37.97 41.23 -6.23
C ILE A 3 -37.44 41.72 -7.58
N GLY A 4 -36.21 42.25 -7.57
CA GLY A 4 -35.53 42.67 -8.79
C GLY A 4 -35.44 41.50 -9.77
N LYS A 5 -35.92 41.69 -11.00
CA LYS A 5 -35.74 40.72 -12.09
C LYS A 5 -34.25 40.56 -12.36
N ILE A 6 -33.68 39.45 -11.90
CA ILE A 6 -32.31 39.07 -12.24
C ILE A 6 -32.31 38.69 -13.73
N ASP A 7 -31.61 39.49 -14.53
CA ASP A 7 -31.40 39.28 -15.97
C ASP A 7 -30.80 37.88 -16.24
N LEU A 8 -31.15 37.27 -17.38
CA LEU A 8 -30.73 35.93 -17.76
C LEU A 8 -29.20 35.79 -17.77
N LYS A 9 -28.47 36.84 -18.19
CA LYS A 9 -27.01 36.89 -18.11
C LYS A 9 -26.50 36.80 -16.67
N ASN A 10 -27.15 37.50 -15.74
CA ASN A 10 -26.79 37.46 -14.33
C ASN A 10 -27.11 36.09 -13.70
N LYS A 11 -28.17 35.41 -14.14
CA LYS A 11 -28.45 34.02 -13.71
C LYS A 11 -27.38 33.05 -14.18
N ILE A 12 -26.95 33.13 -15.44
CA ILE A 12 -25.88 32.28 -15.99
C ILE A 12 -24.56 32.52 -15.24
N LEU A 13 -24.22 33.80 -14.97
CA LEU A 13 -23.01 34.15 -14.24
C LEU A 13 -23.01 33.58 -12.81
N ILE A 14 -24.14 33.69 -12.10
CA ILE A 14 -24.31 33.13 -10.75
C ILE A 14 -24.17 31.60 -10.77
N SER A 15 -24.76 30.91 -11.76
CA SER A 15 -24.63 29.46 -11.89
C SER A 15 -23.20 29.01 -12.14
N ILE A 16 -22.43 29.74 -12.97
CA ILE A 16 -21.01 29.43 -13.22
C ILE A 16 -20.18 29.60 -11.93
N ILE A 17 -20.42 30.67 -11.17
CA ILE A 17 -19.74 30.90 -9.88
C ILE A 17 -20.07 29.78 -8.88
N PHE A 18 -21.32 29.33 -8.84
CA PHE A 18 -21.74 28.23 -7.95
C PHE A 18 -21.09 26.90 -8.32
N ILE A 19 -21.03 26.57 -9.62
CA ILE A 19 -20.34 25.37 -10.10
C ILE A 19 -18.84 25.44 -9.78
N GLY A 20 -18.20 26.60 -9.98
CA GLY A 20 -16.81 26.84 -9.62
C GLY A 20 -16.55 26.61 -8.13
N LEU A 21 -17.42 27.15 -7.25
CA LEU A 21 -17.35 26.95 -5.81
C LEU A 21 -17.52 25.49 -5.41
N ILE A 22 -18.46 24.76 -6.02
CA ILE A 22 -18.66 23.32 -5.78
C ILE A 22 -17.43 22.52 -6.20
N ILE A 23 -16.86 22.78 -7.39
CA ILE A 23 -15.64 22.11 -7.85
C ILE A 23 -14.47 22.40 -6.90
N MET A 24 -14.34 23.64 -6.43
CA MET A 24 -13.28 24.06 -5.51
C MET A 24 -13.44 23.41 -4.12
N LEU A 25 -14.68 23.29 -3.62
CA LEU A 25 -15.02 22.56 -2.40
C LEU A 25 -14.71 21.06 -2.55
N VAL A 26 -15.16 20.42 -3.63
CA VAL A 26 -14.91 18.99 -3.92
C VAL A 26 -13.41 18.72 -4.04
N ALA A 27 -12.64 19.61 -4.68
CA ALA A 27 -11.18 19.52 -4.76
C ALA A 27 -10.50 19.66 -3.40
N LYS A 28 -11.01 20.54 -2.51
CA LYS A 28 -10.49 20.70 -1.14
C LYS A 28 -10.77 19.51 -0.22
N PHE A 29 -11.79 18.71 -0.54
CA PHE A 29 -12.12 17.48 0.18
C PHE A 29 -11.46 16.21 -0.37
N MET A 30 -10.74 16.29 -1.50
CA MET A 30 -9.80 15.23 -1.86
C MET A 30 -8.60 15.34 -0.92
N LYS A 31 -8.70 14.69 0.25
CA LYS A 31 -7.55 14.48 1.12
C LYS A 31 -6.50 13.71 0.30
N THR A 32 -5.51 14.43 -0.22
CA THR A 32 -4.27 13.84 -0.73
C THR A 32 -3.54 13.28 0.47
N TYR A 33 -3.44 11.97 0.53
CA TYR A 33 -2.68 11.29 1.56
C TYR A 33 -1.37 10.85 0.93
N ASP A 34 -0.26 11.39 1.41
CA ASP A 34 1.05 10.97 0.96
C ASP A 34 1.37 9.61 1.60
N THR A 35 1.26 8.56 0.79
CA THR A 35 1.88 7.27 1.08
C THR A 35 3.05 7.10 0.16
N GLU A 36 4.21 6.85 0.75
CA GLU A 36 5.44 6.53 0.04
C GLU A 36 5.73 5.05 0.21
N VAL A 37 6.10 4.40 -0.89
CA VAL A 37 6.51 3.00 -0.91
C VAL A 37 7.88 2.94 -1.52
N ASP A 38 8.84 2.43 -0.75
CA ASP A 38 10.23 2.25 -1.15
C ASP A 38 10.57 0.76 -1.15
N VAL A 39 11.22 0.29 -2.23
CA VAL A 39 11.74 -1.08 -2.32
C VAL A 39 13.26 -1.01 -2.47
N ILE A 40 13.96 -1.52 -1.46
CA ILE A 40 15.41 -1.49 -1.35
C ILE A 40 15.91 -2.93 -1.42
N LEU A 41 16.85 -3.20 -2.32
CA LEU A 41 17.35 -4.54 -2.56
C LEU A 41 18.83 -4.62 -2.19
N ASN A 42 19.22 -5.72 -1.56
CA ASN A 42 20.62 -6.10 -1.48
C ASN A 42 21.20 -6.31 -2.89
N ASP A 43 22.45 -5.91 -3.10
CA ASP A 43 23.13 -5.95 -4.41
C ASP A 43 23.19 -7.35 -5.05
N LYS A 44 23.08 -8.41 -4.26
CA LYS A 44 23.10 -9.80 -4.73
C LYS A 44 21.74 -10.27 -5.28
N ILE A 45 20.69 -9.48 -5.13
CA ILE A 45 19.33 -9.83 -5.55
C ILE A 45 19.08 -9.35 -6.97
N ASN A 46 18.70 -10.28 -7.85
CA ASN A 46 18.31 -9.90 -9.20
C ASN A 46 16.94 -9.23 -9.19
N LYS A 47 16.93 -7.93 -9.45
CA LYS A 47 15.72 -7.08 -9.53
C LYS A 47 14.66 -7.65 -10.49
N GLY A 48 15.06 -8.30 -11.58
CA GLY A 48 14.14 -8.84 -12.59
C GLY A 48 13.27 -10.00 -12.08
N ASP A 49 13.77 -10.77 -11.11
CA ASP A 49 13.11 -11.97 -10.60
C ASP A 49 12.14 -11.66 -9.44
N LEU A 50 12.11 -10.40 -8.98
CA LEU A 50 11.31 -9.96 -7.84
C LEU A 50 9.95 -9.41 -8.28
N LYS A 51 8.91 -9.88 -7.62
CA LYS A 51 7.56 -9.31 -7.69
C LYS A 51 7.05 -9.04 -6.27
N ILE A 52 6.38 -7.89 -6.08
CA ILE A 52 5.79 -7.51 -4.79
C ILE A 52 4.38 -6.99 -5.01
N ILE A 53 3.45 -7.47 -4.18
CA ILE A 53 2.14 -6.88 -3.97
C ILE A 53 1.99 -6.50 -2.51
N ILE A 54 1.18 -5.50 -2.22
CA ILE A 54 0.72 -5.23 -0.86
C ILE A 54 -0.78 -5.42 -0.76
N ASN A 55 -1.22 -5.99 0.35
CA ASN A 55 -2.60 -6.32 0.63
C ASN A 55 -3.03 -5.63 1.92
N THR A 56 -4.11 -4.86 1.86
CA THR A 56 -4.65 -4.18 3.04
C THR A 56 -5.19 -5.22 4.03
N HIS A 57 -4.84 -5.10 5.31
CA HIS A 57 -5.34 -5.99 6.35
C HIS A 57 -5.53 -5.28 7.70
N GLY A 58 -6.20 -5.96 8.64
CA GLY A 58 -6.29 -5.52 10.03
C GLY A 58 -7.37 -4.45 10.22
N TYR A 59 -6.96 -3.21 10.49
CA TYR A 59 -7.85 -2.08 10.75
C TYR A 59 -7.65 -0.96 9.73
N LEU A 60 -8.74 -0.22 9.46
CA LEU A 60 -8.66 1.16 9.00
C LEU A 60 -8.46 2.06 10.21
N LEU A 61 -7.54 3.02 10.12
CA LEU A 61 -7.27 4.00 11.16
C LEU A 61 -8.09 5.28 10.92
N ASP A 62 -8.56 5.92 11.99
CA ASP A 62 -9.04 7.31 11.97
C ASP A 62 -8.07 8.17 12.78
N GLY A 63 -7.26 8.96 12.07
CA GLY A 63 -6.14 9.67 12.69
C GLY A 63 -5.07 8.69 13.19
N TYR A 64 -4.96 8.57 14.52
CA TYR A 64 -3.99 7.73 15.23
C TYR A 64 -4.62 6.47 15.85
N GLU A 65 -5.95 6.35 15.82
CA GLU A 65 -6.68 5.27 16.47
C GLU A 65 -7.23 4.27 15.45
N PRO A 66 -7.31 2.97 15.78
CA PRO A 66 -8.06 2.01 14.97
C PRO A 66 -9.55 2.35 14.96
N ASP A 67 -10.14 2.51 13.77
CA ASP A 67 -11.57 2.78 13.58
C ASP A 67 -12.31 1.48 13.23
N LYS A 68 -11.98 0.88 12.07
CA LYS A 68 -12.77 -0.24 11.52
C LYS A 68 -11.93 -1.47 11.24
N TYR A 69 -12.25 -2.59 11.88
CA TYR A 69 -11.66 -3.90 11.54
C TYR A 69 -12.15 -4.36 10.16
N ILE A 70 -11.20 -4.69 9.28
CA ILE A 70 -11.41 -5.19 7.92
C ILE A 70 -10.86 -6.60 7.72
N GLY A 71 -10.09 -7.14 8.68
CA GLY A 71 -9.52 -8.48 8.59
C GLY A 71 -8.61 -8.66 7.38
N LYS A 72 -8.62 -9.84 6.76
CA LYS A 72 -7.89 -10.12 5.52
C LYS A 72 -8.75 -9.73 4.30
N THR A 73 -8.27 -8.84 3.46
CA THR A 73 -9.01 -8.39 2.26
C THR A 73 -8.51 -9.07 0.99
N ASN A 74 -9.29 -9.08 -0.09
CA ASN A 74 -8.79 -9.48 -1.43
C ASN A 74 -8.25 -8.30 -2.25
N ILE A 75 -8.14 -7.11 -1.64
CA ILE A 75 -7.68 -5.91 -2.31
C ILE A 75 -6.16 -5.89 -2.25
N PHE A 76 -5.51 -5.98 -3.39
CA PHE A 76 -4.05 -5.92 -3.48
C PHE A 76 -3.60 -4.88 -4.49
N PHE A 77 -2.40 -4.38 -4.29
CA PHE A 77 -1.78 -3.36 -5.11
C PHE A 77 -0.41 -3.85 -5.56
N PRO A 78 -0.16 -3.96 -6.87
CA PRO A 78 1.16 -4.29 -7.34
C PRO A 78 2.14 -3.14 -7.11
N ILE A 79 3.26 -3.45 -6.44
CA ILE A 79 4.27 -2.47 -6.05
C ILE A 79 5.53 -2.63 -6.88
N TYR A 80 5.95 -3.86 -7.18
CA TYR A 80 7.22 -4.09 -7.87
C TYR A 80 7.09 -5.25 -8.86
N LYS A 81 7.60 -5.07 -10.07
CA LYS A 81 7.85 -6.14 -11.05
C LYS A 81 8.82 -5.70 -12.13
N ASN A 82 9.43 -6.67 -12.82
CA ASN A 82 10.33 -6.43 -13.96
C ASN A 82 11.46 -5.45 -13.60
N GLY A 83 11.98 -5.55 -12.37
CA GLY A 83 13.03 -4.68 -11.87
C GLY A 83 12.64 -3.22 -11.60
N ALA A 84 11.34 -2.90 -11.56
CA ALA A 84 10.87 -1.53 -11.39
C ALA A 84 9.69 -1.40 -10.40
N LEU A 85 9.70 -0.27 -9.68
CA LEU A 85 8.58 0.18 -8.87
C LEU A 85 7.42 0.58 -9.79
N GLN A 86 6.22 0.09 -9.48
CA GLN A 86 5.01 0.34 -10.25
C GLN A 86 4.37 1.67 -9.82
N ASN A 87 3.56 2.26 -10.70
CA ASN A 87 2.85 3.50 -10.37
C ASN A 87 1.72 3.24 -9.38
N TYR A 88 2.05 3.25 -8.09
CA TYR A 88 1.12 3.03 -6.99
C TYR A 88 0.41 4.32 -6.54
N LYS A 89 0.86 5.50 -6.96
CA LYS A 89 0.29 6.80 -6.51
C LYS A 89 -1.18 7.02 -6.92
N LYS A 90 -1.66 6.27 -7.92
CA LYS A 90 -3.07 6.28 -8.35
C LYS A 90 -3.94 5.21 -7.68
N THR A 91 -3.37 4.42 -6.77
CA THR A 91 -4.06 3.32 -6.10
C THR A 91 -4.74 3.80 -4.81
N LYS A 92 -5.47 2.89 -4.15
CA LYS A 92 -6.14 3.14 -2.87
C LYS A 92 -5.28 2.75 -1.66
N ILE A 93 -3.98 2.59 -1.85
CA ILE A 93 -3.03 2.50 -0.74
C ILE A 93 -3.18 3.80 0.03
N ASN A 94 -3.63 3.67 1.26
CA ASN A 94 -3.96 4.78 2.12
C ASN A 94 -3.07 4.78 3.35
N LYS A 95 -2.97 5.96 3.97
CA LYS A 95 -2.15 6.18 5.16
C LYS A 95 -2.69 5.54 6.44
N TYR A 96 -3.86 4.94 6.41
CA TYR A 96 -4.62 4.50 7.56
C TYR A 96 -4.82 2.98 7.57
N SER A 97 -3.90 2.21 7.03
CA SER A 97 -4.05 0.75 7.03
C SER A 97 -2.73 0.08 7.32
N ASP A 98 -2.83 -1.07 7.96
CA ASP A 98 -1.76 -2.06 7.98
C ASP A 98 -1.78 -2.86 6.68
N TYR A 99 -0.62 -3.36 6.29
CA TYR A 99 -0.47 -4.11 5.04
C TYR A 99 0.25 -5.42 5.27
N TYR A 100 -0.23 -6.48 4.63
CA TYR A 100 0.62 -7.62 4.34
C TYR A 100 1.39 -7.31 3.07
N ILE A 101 2.70 -7.50 3.12
CA ILE A 101 3.58 -7.44 1.97
C ILE A 101 3.82 -8.88 1.54
N TYR A 102 3.43 -9.21 0.32
CA TYR A 102 3.70 -10.51 -0.30
C TYR A 102 4.71 -10.31 -1.41
N ALA A 103 5.72 -11.18 -1.45
CA ALA A 103 6.76 -11.13 -2.45
C ALA A 103 6.99 -12.52 -3.05
N ARG A 104 7.37 -12.53 -4.32
CA ARG A 104 7.90 -13.69 -5.03
C ARG A 104 9.29 -13.33 -5.55
N TYR A 105 10.25 -14.22 -5.32
CA TYR A 105 11.60 -14.13 -5.90
C TYR A 105 11.94 -15.48 -6.50
N LYS A 106 12.11 -15.52 -7.83
CA LYS A 106 12.27 -16.76 -8.60
C LYS A 106 11.08 -17.70 -8.39
N ASP A 107 11.28 -18.82 -7.72
CA ASP A 107 10.31 -19.88 -7.40
C ASP A 107 9.88 -19.89 -5.92
N LYS A 108 10.35 -18.92 -5.13
CA LYS A 108 10.09 -18.83 -3.69
C LYS A 108 9.21 -17.63 -3.33
N TYR A 109 8.55 -17.72 -2.18
CA TYR A 109 7.53 -16.79 -1.71
C TYR A 109 7.82 -16.33 -0.29
N ALA A 110 7.56 -15.05 -0.01
CA ALA A 110 7.72 -14.47 1.31
C ALA A 110 6.52 -13.59 1.66
N LYS A 111 6.27 -13.46 2.97
CA LYS A 111 5.26 -12.59 3.54
C LYS A 111 5.83 -11.85 4.73
N MET A 112 5.49 -10.58 4.88
CA MET A 112 5.71 -9.85 6.13
C MET A 112 4.51 -8.96 6.45
N THR A 113 4.36 -8.63 7.72
CA THR A 113 3.41 -7.62 8.18
C THR A 113 4.09 -6.26 8.23
N TYR A 114 3.46 -5.26 7.63
CA TYR A 114 3.78 -3.85 7.82
C TYR A 114 2.73 -3.23 8.75
N THR A 115 3.21 -2.69 9.87
CA THR A 115 2.42 -1.87 10.78
C THR A 115 2.57 -0.41 10.40
N ASN A 116 1.45 0.29 10.31
CA ASN A 116 1.44 1.67 9.89
C ASN A 116 2.17 2.59 10.88
N THR A 117 3.06 3.45 10.36
CA THR A 117 3.82 4.40 11.17
C THR A 117 2.96 5.52 11.76
N LEU A 118 1.73 5.76 11.27
CA LEU A 118 0.79 6.67 11.93
C LEU A 118 0.48 6.18 13.35
N VAL A 119 0.29 4.87 13.57
CA VAL A 119 0.08 4.31 14.93
C VAL A 119 1.26 4.60 15.86
N LEU A 120 2.42 4.92 15.28
CA LEU A 120 3.65 5.30 15.99
C LEU A 120 3.81 6.83 16.13
N GLY A 121 2.79 7.62 15.80
CA GLY A 121 2.78 9.09 15.92
C GLY A 121 3.46 9.85 14.77
N GLN A 122 3.72 9.20 13.63
CA GLN A 122 4.25 9.88 12.43
C GLN A 122 3.12 10.55 11.64
N ASN A 123 3.45 11.55 10.81
CA ASN A 123 2.48 12.28 9.97
C ASN A 123 2.34 11.70 8.55
N THR A 124 3.26 10.82 8.16
CA THR A 124 3.36 10.23 6.82
C THR A 124 3.46 8.72 6.94
N THR A 125 2.78 7.99 6.06
CA THR A 125 2.95 6.54 5.94
C THR A 125 4.04 6.26 4.92
N ASN A 126 5.20 5.82 5.40
CA ASN A 126 6.27 5.33 4.54
C ASN A 126 6.39 3.81 4.71
N ILE A 127 6.07 3.08 3.64
CA ILE A 127 6.17 1.63 3.54
C ILE A 127 7.54 1.30 2.95
N LYS A 128 8.52 1.04 3.81
CA LYS A 128 9.85 0.58 3.39
C LYS A 128 9.90 -0.93 3.35
N ILE A 129 10.28 -1.47 2.20
CA ILE A 129 10.40 -2.90 1.95
C ILE A 129 11.84 -3.20 1.58
N PHE A 130 12.55 -3.90 2.46
CA PHE A 130 13.92 -4.34 2.23
C PHE A 130 13.91 -5.81 1.81
N ILE A 131 14.63 -6.12 0.74
CA ILE A 131 14.94 -7.49 0.33
C ILE A 131 16.39 -7.77 0.72
N ASN A 132 16.55 -8.36 1.89
CA ASN A 132 17.84 -8.58 2.52
C ASN A 132 18.32 -10.02 2.34
N GLN A 133 19.61 -10.22 2.53
CA GLN A 133 20.23 -11.55 2.58
C GLN A 133 21.04 -11.70 3.87
N PHE A 134 20.79 -12.78 4.59
CA PHE A 134 21.60 -13.20 5.73
C PHE A 134 21.93 -14.68 5.58
N LYS A 135 23.23 -14.97 5.34
CA LYS A 135 23.72 -16.29 4.94
C LYS A 135 22.96 -16.82 3.70
N GLU A 136 22.33 -17.97 3.79
CA GLU A 136 21.49 -18.60 2.77
C GLU A 136 20.07 -18.02 2.68
N PHE A 137 19.62 -17.26 3.68
CA PHE A 137 18.26 -16.73 3.71
C PHE A 137 18.16 -15.40 2.96
N ILE A 138 17.22 -15.33 2.01
CA ILE A 138 16.72 -14.08 1.47
C ILE A 138 15.40 -13.79 2.19
N TYR A 139 15.17 -12.58 2.66
CA TYR A 139 14.01 -12.25 3.50
C TYR A 139 13.51 -10.82 3.33
N LEU A 140 12.25 -10.61 3.71
CA LEU A 140 11.59 -9.32 3.77
C LEU A 140 11.85 -8.64 5.13
N SER A 141 12.17 -7.35 5.14
CA SER A 141 12.20 -6.57 6.38
C SER A 141 11.75 -5.12 6.16
N SER A 142 11.48 -4.43 7.26
CA SER A 142 11.15 -3.00 7.30
C SER A 142 12.36 -2.10 7.54
N SER A 143 13.55 -2.68 7.74
CA SER A 143 14.80 -1.94 7.97
C SER A 143 16.02 -2.74 7.51
N GLU A 144 17.18 -2.07 7.48
CA GLU A 144 18.50 -2.67 7.21
C GLU A 144 19.08 -3.42 8.42
N ILE A 145 18.47 -3.25 9.60
CA ILE A 145 18.93 -3.91 10.83
C ILE A 145 18.61 -5.39 10.72
N VAL A 146 19.62 -6.24 10.86
CA VAL A 146 19.47 -7.70 10.85
C VAL A 146 18.62 -8.10 12.06
N PRO A 147 17.43 -8.71 11.86
CA PRO A 147 16.56 -9.09 12.96
C PRO A 147 17.00 -10.44 13.56
N SER A 148 16.24 -10.93 14.55
CA SER A 148 16.47 -12.27 15.11
C SER A 148 16.33 -13.35 14.04
N ILE A 149 17.02 -14.48 14.22
CA ILE A 149 16.97 -15.60 13.26
C ILE A 149 15.55 -16.14 13.06
N GLU A 150 14.73 -16.08 14.10
CA GLU A 150 13.31 -16.46 14.05
C GLU A 150 12.53 -15.54 13.10
N ASN A 151 12.69 -14.22 13.23
CA ASN A 151 12.06 -13.25 12.35
C ASN A 151 12.58 -13.36 10.91
N ILE A 152 13.87 -13.63 10.72
CA ILE A 152 14.45 -13.92 9.39
C ILE A 152 13.74 -15.12 8.77
N THR A 153 13.58 -16.20 9.54
CA THR A 153 12.98 -17.44 9.05
C THR A 153 11.52 -17.19 8.66
N GLN A 154 10.73 -16.55 9.50
CA GLN A 154 9.31 -16.24 9.24
C GLN A 154 9.10 -15.36 7.99
N SER A 155 10.00 -14.42 7.73
CA SER A 155 9.91 -13.48 6.61
C SER A 155 10.74 -13.87 5.39
N SER A 156 11.38 -15.05 5.43
CA SER A 156 12.23 -15.54 4.35
C SER A 156 11.43 -16.01 3.13
N PHE A 157 12.09 -16.00 1.98
CA PHE A 157 11.57 -16.61 0.76
C PHE A 157 11.65 -18.13 0.87
N GLN A 158 10.48 -18.77 0.89
CA GLN A 158 10.29 -20.20 1.12
C GLN A 158 9.47 -20.85 0.01
N ASP A 159 9.42 -22.18 0.02
CA ASP A 159 8.55 -22.95 -0.84
C ASP A 159 7.07 -22.64 -0.57
N ILE A 160 6.25 -22.73 -1.62
CA ILE A 160 4.82 -22.39 -1.52
C ILE A 160 4.08 -23.33 -0.55
N GLU A 161 4.59 -24.55 -0.37
CA GLU A 161 4.09 -25.56 0.55
C GLU A 161 4.12 -25.10 2.01
N THR A 162 5.02 -24.18 2.39
CA THR A 162 5.03 -23.58 3.74
C THR A 162 3.73 -22.83 4.02
N PHE A 163 3.09 -22.27 2.99
CA PHE A 163 1.92 -21.39 3.12
C PHE A 163 0.59 -22.09 2.81
N LYS A 164 0.62 -23.39 2.49
CA LYS A 164 -0.55 -24.14 1.98
C LYS A 164 -1.75 -24.14 2.93
N ASP A 165 -1.51 -23.99 4.22
CA ASP A 165 -2.56 -24.02 5.25
C ASP A 165 -3.34 -22.69 5.32
N ASP A 166 -2.82 -21.60 4.75
CA ASP A 166 -3.49 -20.30 4.68
C ASP A 166 -4.01 -20.02 3.26
N GLN A 167 -5.29 -20.31 3.05
CA GLN A 167 -5.95 -20.13 1.75
C GLN A 167 -5.94 -18.68 1.24
N HIS A 168 -5.82 -17.70 2.13
CA HIS A 168 -5.71 -16.30 1.73
C HIS A 168 -4.30 -16.01 1.20
N ASP A 169 -3.26 -16.49 1.88
CA ASP A 169 -1.87 -16.34 1.44
C ASP A 169 -1.66 -17.02 0.08
N MET A 170 -2.16 -18.25 -0.09
CA MET A 170 -2.11 -18.97 -1.37
C MET A 170 -2.74 -18.18 -2.52
N ARG A 171 -3.83 -17.46 -2.24
CA ARG A 171 -4.49 -16.60 -3.23
C ARG A 171 -3.62 -15.40 -3.59
N MET A 172 -2.99 -14.76 -2.62
CA MET A 172 -2.08 -13.63 -2.84
C MET A 172 -0.85 -14.06 -3.65
N PHE A 173 -0.27 -15.22 -3.35
CA PHE A 173 0.85 -15.78 -4.13
C PHE A 173 0.46 -16.12 -5.57
N LYS A 174 -0.74 -16.69 -5.78
CA LYS A 174 -1.24 -16.93 -7.14
C LYS A 174 -1.34 -15.64 -7.97
N TYR A 175 -1.68 -14.51 -7.35
CA TYR A 175 -1.68 -13.23 -8.06
C TYR A 175 -0.27 -12.78 -8.47
N LEU A 176 0.75 -13.02 -7.63
CA LEU A 176 2.15 -12.75 -7.98
C LEU A 176 2.61 -13.56 -9.22
N ASP A 177 2.08 -14.78 -9.39
CA ASP A 177 2.40 -15.60 -10.55
C ASP A 177 1.79 -15.08 -11.85
N GLN A 178 0.59 -14.49 -11.75
CA GLN A 178 -0.19 -14.02 -12.89
C GLN A 178 0.17 -12.60 -13.35
N PHE A 179 0.82 -11.82 -12.48
CA PHE A 179 1.05 -10.39 -12.66
C PHE A 179 2.36 -10.01 -13.38
#